data_AF-A0A924MEU2-F1
#
_entry.id   AF-A0A924MEU2-F1
#
_cell.length_a   1.000
_cell.length_b   1.000
_cell.length_c   1.000
_cell.angle_alpha   90.00
_cell.angle_beta   90.00
_cell.angle_gamma   90.00
#
_symmetry.space_group_name_H-M   'P 1'
#
loop_
_entity.id
_entity.type
_entity.pdbx_description
1 polymer ?
#
loop_
_entity_poly.entity_id
_entity_poly.type
_entity_poly.pdbx_seq_one_letter_code
_entity_poly.pdbx_strand_id
1 'polypeptide(L)'
;MSVSDSNLEHAEEHATMSKGQIWKVFFILLGVTVVEFIIALAVPETILPKIFKDFAYITLTLVKAFYIVAFFMHLKFEKYTLIVGLTLSFIFIIYFIILMLTEGNY
;
A
#
# COMPACT_ATOMS: atom_id res chain seq x y z
N MET A 1 40.35 14.09 27.56
CA MET A 1 39.94 12.73 27.11
C MET A 1 38.45 12.61 27.35
N SER A 2 37.61 13.05 26.39
CA SER A 2 36.13 12.94 26.46
C SER A 2 35.44 13.22 25.12
N VAL A 3 36.17 13.12 23.98
CA VAL A 3 35.63 13.45 22.64
C VAL A 3 35.41 12.17 21.80
N SER A 4 35.82 11.01 22.31
CA SER A 4 35.69 9.72 21.64
C SER A 4 34.35 9.01 21.91
N ASP A 5 33.72 9.23 23.07
CA ASP A 5 32.56 8.43 23.48
C ASP A 5 31.22 8.97 22.93
N SER A 6 31.10 10.27 22.64
CA SER A 6 29.86 10.85 22.12
C SER A 6 29.56 10.54 20.65
N ASN A 7 30.52 9.95 19.91
CA ASN A 7 30.34 9.56 18.52
C ASN A 7 29.93 8.08 18.34
N LEU A 8 29.93 7.29 19.42
CA LEU A 8 29.61 5.87 19.38
C LEU A 8 28.12 5.58 19.62
N GLU A 9 27.37 6.51 20.23
CA GLU A 9 25.94 6.35 20.54
C GLU A 9 24.99 6.84 19.43
N HIS A 10 25.48 7.54 18.40
CA HIS A 10 24.65 7.96 17.25
C HIS A 10 24.64 6.97 16.07
N ALA A 11 25.15 5.76 16.28
CA ALA A 11 25.07 4.65 15.33
C ALA A 11 23.94 3.67 15.67
N GLU A 12 22.90 4.14 16.40
CA GLU A 12 21.65 3.40 16.56
C GLU A 12 21.00 3.17 15.19
N GLU A 13 21.29 1.98 14.66
CA GLU A 13 20.36 1.11 13.94
C GLU A 13 19.27 1.84 13.15
N HIS A 14 19.68 2.36 11.99
CA HIS A 14 18.77 2.49 10.86
C HIS A 14 18.28 1.08 10.50
N ALA A 15 17.20 0.63 11.15
CA ALA A 15 16.49 -0.62 10.93
C ALA A 15 15.79 -0.58 9.57
N THR A 16 16.59 -0.50 8.51
CA THR A 16 16.11 -0.47 7.15
C THR A 16 15.88 -1.90 6.67
N MET A 17 14.72 -2.18 6.08
CA MET A 17 14.44 -3.49 5.47
C MET A 17 15.61 -3.97 4.61
N SER A 18 16.14 -5.15 4.95
CA SER A 18 17.20 -5.79 4.18
C SER A 18 16.75 -6.05 2.74
N LYS A 19 17.68 -5.89 1.78
CA LYS A 19 17.46 -6.13 0.35
C LYS A 19 16.79 -7.49 0.06
N GLY A 20 17.07 -8.52 0.86
CA GLY A 20 16.46 -9.84 0.72
C GLY A 20 14.96 -9.88 1.06
N GLN A 21 14.51 -9.08 2.03
CA GLN A 21 13.08 -9.02 2.37
C GLN A 21 12.28 -8.27 1.31
N ILE A 22 12.87 -7.25 0.68
CA ILE A 22 12.25 -6.51 -0.43
C ILE A 22 11.96 -7.46 -1.59
N TRP A 23 12.94 -8.28 -1.98
CA TRP A 23 12.76 -9.28 -3.03
C TRP A 23 11.71 -10.34 -2.69
N LYS A 24 11.65 -10.78 -1.43
CA LYS A 24 10.64 -11.74 -0.98
C LYS A 24 9.23 -11.15 -1.08
N VAL A 25 9.04 -9.91 -0.63
CA VAL A 25 7.75 -9.22 -0.69
C VAL A 25 7.35 -8.90 -2.13
N PHE A 26 8.31 -8.50 -2.96
CA PHE A 26 8.11 -8.28 -4.39
C PHE A 26 7.53 -9.52 -5.08
N PHE A 27 8.13 -10.70 -4.87
CA PHE A 27 7.65 -11.93 -5.48
C PHE A 27 6.26 -12.36 -4.97
N ILE A 28 5.98 -12.17 -3.69
CA ILE A 28 4.63 -12.39 -3.13
C ILE A 28 3.60 -11.49 -3.83
N LEU A 29 3.91 -10.20 -3.96
CA LEU A 29 3.01 -9.23 -4.57
C LEU A 29 2.83 -9.46 -6.07
N LEU A 30 3.90 -9.87 -6.75
CA LEU A 30 3.86 -10.29 -8.14
C LEU A 30 2.98 -11.54 -8.30
N GLY A 31 3.14 -12.54 -7.44
CA GLY A 31 2.29 -13.73 -7.42
C GLY A 31 0.81 -13.41 -7.22
N VAL A 32 0.48 -12.59 -6.21
CA VAL A 32 -0.90 -12.13 -5.96
C VAL A 32 -1.47 -11.39 -7.18
N THR A 33 -0.68 -10.54 -7.82
CA THR A 33 -1.09 -9.79 -9.01
C THR A 33 -1.34 -10.71 -10.22
N VAL A 34 -0.47 -11.71 -10.44
CA VAL A 34 -0.65 -12.68 -11.52
C VAL A 34 -1.92 -13.51 -11.29
N VAL A 35 -2.16 -13.97 -10.06
CA VAL A 35 -3.38 -14.70 -9.71
C VAL A 35 -4.62 -13.84 -9.93
N GLU A 36 -4.59 -12.58 -9.51
CA GLU A 36 -5.66 -11.61 -9.73
C GLU A 36 -5.98 -11.42 -11.22
N PHE A 37 -4.96 -11.25 -12.07
CA PHE A 37 -5.14 -11.15 -13.52
C PHE A 37 -5.69 -12.44 -14.16
N ILE A 38 -5.24 -13.61 -13.71
CA ILE A 38 -5.76 -14.90 -14.19
C ILE A 38 -7.25 -15.03 -13.83
N ILE A 39 -7.62 -14.70 -12.59
CA ILE A 39 -9.03 -14.72 -12.17
C ILE A 39 -9.85 -13.73 -12.99
N ALA A 40 -9.34 -12.52 -13.23
CA ALA A 40 -10.06 -11.48 -13.97
C ALA A 40 -10.23 -11.79 -15.46
N LEU A 41 -9.16 -12.24 -16.14
CA LEU A 41 -9.08 -12.40 -17.59
C LEU A 41 -9.30 -13.82 -18.09
N ALA A 42 -8.83 -14.84 -17.37
CA ALA A 42 -8.80 -16.22 -17.86
C ALA A 42 -9.98 -17.06 -17.37
N VAL A 43 -10.66 -16.66 -16.28
CA VAL A 43 -11.82 -17.40 -15.78
C VAL A 43 -13.09 -16.97 -16.54
N PRO A 44 -13.73 -17.88 -17.28
CA PRO A 44 -14.98 -17.59 -17.97
C PRO A 44 -16.15 -17.47 -16.99
N GLU A 45 -17.10 -16.59 -17.32
CA GLU A 45 -18.27 -16.26 -16.47
C GLU A 45 -19.20 -17.45 -16.22
N THR A 46 -19.06 -18.53 -16.99
CA THR A 46 -19.80 -19.79 -16.84
C THR A 46 -19.32 -20.63 -15.65
N ILE A 47 -18.08 -20.46 -15.18
CA ILE A 47 -17.50 -21.26 -14.08
C ILE A 47 -17.59 -20.50 -12.75
N LEU A 48 -17.39 -19.18 -12.78
CA LEU A 48 -17.54 -18.30 -11.62
C LEU A 48 -18.50 -17.16 -11.93
N PRO A 49 -19.57 -16.98 -11.14
CA PRO A 49 -20.48 -15.86 -11.29
C PRO A 49 -19.69 -14.55 -11.21
N LYS A 50 -20.04 -13.60 -12.09
CA LYS A 50 -19.36 -12.30 -12.19
C LYS A 50 -19.23 -11.58 -10.84
N ILE A 51 -20.24 -11.68 -9.98
CA ILE A 51 -20.23 -11.07 -8.64
C ILE A 51 -19.12 -11.64 -7.74
N PHE A 52 -18.91 -12.96 -7.77
CA PHE A 52 -17.84 -13.59 -7.00
C PHE A 52 -16.46 -13.24 -7.55
N LYS A 53 -16.32 -13.14 -8.88
CA LYS A 53 -15.09 -12.72 -9.54
C LYS A 53 -14.72 -11.29 -9.15
N ASP A 54 -15.68 -10.38 -9.23
CA ASP A 54 -15.49 -8.96 -8.90
C ASP A 54 -15.17 -8.78 -7.40
N PHE A 55 -15.85 -9.52 -6.52
CA PHE A 55 -15.56 -9.51 -5.08
C PHE A 55 -14.16 -10.05 -4.75
N ALA A 56 -13.76 -11.18 -5.35
CA ALA A 56 -12.44 -11.77 -5.16
C ALA A 56 -11.34 -10.83 -5.68
N TYR A 57 -11.54 -10.23 -6.85
CA TYR A 57 -10.63 -9.24 -7.44
C TYR A 57 -10.44 -8.05 -6.50
N ILE A 58 -11.53 -7.41 -6.06
CA ILE A 58 -11.47 -6.28 -5.11
C ILE A 58 -10.73 -6.66 -3.83
N THR A 59 -11.02 -7.83 -3.27
CA THR A 59 -10.39 -8.30 -2.03
C THR A 59 -8.89 -8.53 -2.21
N LEU A 60 -8.47 -9.22 -3.28
CA LEU A 60 -7.05 -9.42 -3.57
C LEU A 60 -6.32 -8.10 -3.82
N THR A 61 -6.95 -7.14 -4.51
CA THR A 61 -6.38 -5.82 -4.77
C THR A 61 -6.16 -5.05 -3.46
N LEU A 62 -7.10 -5.11 -2.52
CA LEU A 62 -6.97 -4.49 -1.19
C LEU A 62 -5.85 -5.12 -0.37
N VAL A 63 -5.75 -6.46 -0.37
CA VAL A 63 -4.67 -7.19 0.33
C VAL A 63 -3.30 -6.81 -0.26
N LYS A 64 -3.19 -6.76 -1.58
CA LYS A 64 -1.99 -6.29 -2.29
C LYS A 64 -1.63 -4.87 -1.90
N ALA A 65 -2.59 -3.95 -1.92
CA ALA A 65 -2.36 -2.55 -1.55
C ALA A 65 -1.87 -2.43 -0.10
N PHE A 66 -2.48 -3.17 0.83
CA PHE A 66 -2.04 -3.23 2.22
C PHE A 66 -0.61 -3.76 2.33
N TYR A 67 -0.25 -4.83 1.62
CA TYR A 67 1.11 -5.38 1.62
C TYR A 67 2.14 -4.38 1.07
N ILE A 68 1.82 -3.65 0.00
CA ILE A 68 2.70 -2.62 -0.56
C ILE A 68 2.96 -1.53 0.49
N VAL A 69 1.89 -1.02 1.09
CA VAL A 69 1.95 0.04 2.11
C VAL A 69 2.70 -0.45 3.36
N ALA A 70 2.45 -1.67 3.82
CA ALA A 70 3.11 -2.22 5.00
C ALA A 70 4.62 -2.43 4.83
N PHE A 71 5.08 -2.89 3.65
CA PHE A 71 6.46 -3.33 3.42
C PHE A 71 7.30 -2.39 2.54
N PHE A 72 6.80 -1.93 1.39
CA PHE A 72 7.58 -1.04 0.51
C PHE A 72 7.65 0.39 1.02
N MET A 73 6.61 0.80 1.75
CA MET A 73 6.47 2.17 2.21
C MET A 73 7.17 2.41 3.57
N HIS A 74 8.02 1.45 4.02
CA HIS A 74 8.77 1.45 5.28
C HIS A 74 7.98 1.82 6.51
N LEU A 75 6.68 1.60 6.44
CA LEU A 75 5.83 2.25 7.36
C LEU A 75 6.15 1.69 8.77
N LYS A 76 6.49 0.40 8.98
CA LYS A 76 6.53 -0.22 10.33
C LYS A 76 7.28 0.55 11.45
N PHE A 77 8.21 1.45 11.14
CA PHE A 77 8.97 2.20 12.15
C PHE A 77 8.84 3.75 12.14
N GLU A 78 8.30 4.42 11.11
CA GLU A 78 8.22 5.92 11.05
C GLU A 78 6.95 6.50 10.36
N LYS A 79 5.84 5.76 10.31
CA LYS A 79 4.68 5.96 9.38
C LYS A 79 3.99 7.30 9.28
N TYR A 80 4.01 8.09 10.33
CA TYR A 80 2.84 8.93 10.64
C TYR A 80 2.57 9.94 9.50
N THR A 81 3.63 10.49 8.92
CA THR A 81 3.57 11.46 7.82
C THR A 81 2.98 10.90 6.53
N LEU A 82 3.27 9.64 6.18
CA LEU A 82 2.77 9.02 4.95
C LEU A 82 1.32 8.57 5.07
N ILE A 83 0.91 8.08 6.26
CA ILE A 83 -0.50 7.80 6.55
C ILE A 83 -1.32 9.09 6.54
N VAL A 84 -0.80 10.15 7.18
CA VAL A 84 -1.47 11.46 7.19
C VAL A 84 -1.55 12.05 5.78
N GLY A 85 -0.48 11.97 4.98
CA GLY A 85 -0.49 12.44 3.59
C GLY A 85 -1.51 11.70 2.72
N LEU A 86 -1.55 10.37 2.80
CA LEU A 86 -2.53 9.56 2.07
C LEU A 86 -3.97 9.90 2.51
N THR A 87 -4.20 9.98 3.82
CA THR A 87 -5.51 10.33 4.41
C THR A 87 -5.96 11.74 3.98
N LEU A 88 -5.04 12.71 4.01
CA LEU A 88 -5.30 14.09 3.63
C LEU A 88 -5.67 14.19 2.14
N SER A 89 -4.97 13.47 1.25
CA SER A 89 -5.33 13.41 -0.17
C SER A 89 -6.74 12.86 -0.40
N PHE A 90 -7.14 11.80 0.31
CA PHE A 90 -8.51 11.26 0.21
C PHE A 90 -9.57 12.24 0.71
N ILE A 91 -9.32 12.88 1.86
CA ILE A 91 -10.22 13.90 2.42
C ILE A 91 -10.36 15.08 1.45
N PHE A 92 -9.26 15.54 0.86
CA PHE A 92 -9.26 16.64 -0.09
C PHE A 92 -10.08 16.32 -1.35
N ILE A 93 -9.97 15.10 -1.89
CA ILE A 93 -10.77 14.66 -3.04
C ILE A 93 -12.27 14.65 -2.70
N ILE A 94 -12.66 14.09 -1.54
CA ILE A 94 -14.06 14.06 -1.13
C ILE A 94 -14.61 15.48 -0.95
N TYR A 95 -13.84 16.35 -0.29
CA TYR A 95 -14.19 17.75 -0.12
C TYR A 95 -14.35 18.48 -1.47
N PHE A 96 -13.44 18.25 -2.41
CA PHE A 96 -13.49 18.85 -3.74
C PHE A 96 -14.73 18.40 -4.53
N ILE A 97 -15.12 17.12 -4.43
CA ILE A 97 -16.35 16.60 -5.05
C ILE A 97 -17.58 17.31 -4.47
N ILE A 98 -17.67 17.45 -3.15
CA ILE A 98 -18.79 18.14 -2.49
C ILE A 98 -18.85 19.62 -2.92
N LEU A 99 -17.70 20.28 -3.00
CA LEU A 99 -17.59 21.68 -3.42
C LEU A 99 -18.08 21.84 -4.87
N MET A 100 -17.62 20.99 -5.78
CA MET A 100 -18.09 20.96 -7.17
C MET A 100 -19.59 20.67 -7.30
N LEU A 101 -20.15 19.78 -6.46
CA LEU A 101 -21.59 19.53 -6.45
C LEU A 101 -22.40 20.71 -5.90
N THR A 102 -21.84 21.49 -4.97
CA THR A 102 -22.50 22.64 -4.37
C THR A 102 -22.47 23.84 -5.31
N GLU A 103 -21.30 24.16 -5.86
CA GLU A 103 -21.11 25.24 -6.83
C GLU A 103 -21.75 24.92 -8.19
N GLY A 104 -21.78 23.64 -8.60
CA GLY A 104 -22.42 23.22 -9.84
C GLY A 104 -23.95 23.16 -9.79
N ASN A 105 -24.55 23.30 -8.60
CA ASN A 105 -26.01 23.38 -8.41
C ASN A 105 -26.53 24.83 -8.29
N TYR A 106 -25.65 25.82 -8.36
CA TYR A 106 -25.96 27.24 -8.51
C TYR A 106 -25.85 27.67 -9.96
#